data_AF-A0A1B7UMM1-F1
#
_entry.id   AF-A0A1B7UMM1-F1
#
_cell.length_a   1.000
_cell.length_b   1.000
_cell.length_c   1.000
_cell.angle_alpha   90.00
_cell.angle_beta   90.00
_cell.angle_gamma   90.00
#
_symmetry.space_group_name_H-M   'P 1'
#
loop_
_entity.id
_entity.type
_entity.pdbx_description
1 polymer ?
#
loop_
_entity_poly.entity_id
_entity_poly.type
_entity_poly.pdbx_seq_one_letter_code
_entity_poly.pdbx_strand_id
1 'polypeptide(L)'
;MLDLSWSELLLVAVLALLVIGPKDLPAVFKAGGKLVAKGQRLYRSILRSMHQLEQEVTRTNNPAGVAEPSWEQLLPEEVRNLPADYLPGSMTAEQHAERQRLIAEAQQKHSTLQSTLATSQAASPAITPAVANQITTEELKP
;
A
#
# COMPACT_ATOMS: atom_id res chain seq x y z
N MET A 1 -21.99 -12.34 3.93
CA MET A 1 -22.09 -12.40 5.39
C MET A 1 -21.85 -13.86 5.75
N LEU A 2 -20.76 -14.17 6.45
CA LEU A 2 -20.45 -15.55 6.85
C LEU A 2 -21.09 -15.77 8.23
N ASP A 3 -22.41 -15.85 8.26
CA ASP A 3 -23.20 -16.06 9.49
C ASP A 3 -23.18 -17.52 9.96
N LEU A 4 -22.08 -18.24 9.70
CA LEU A 4 -21.95 -19.65 10.08
C LEU A 4 -21.58 -19.74 11.57
N SER A 5 -22.60 -19.90 12.41
CA SER A 5 -22.42 -20.01 13.86
C SER A 5 -21.83 -21.38 14.25
N TRP A 6 -21.13 -21.44 15.39
CA TRP A 6 -20.67 -22.69 15.99
C TRP A 6 -21.82 -23.69 16.24
N SER A 7 -23.02 -23.17 16.53
CA SER A 7 -24.23 -23.99 16.68
C SER A 7 -24.69 -24.61 15.36
N GLU A 8 -24.60 -23.87 14.25
CA GLU A 8 -24.99 -24.34 12.92
C GLU A 8 -24.00 -25.36 12.37
N LEU A 9 -22.69 -25.16 12.61
CA LEU A 9 -21.68 -26.17 12.31
C LEU A 9 -21.95 -27.49 13.04
N LEU A 10 -22.32 -27.42 14.33
CA LEU A 10 -22.70 -28.61 15.10
C LEU A 10 -23.94 -29.29 14.52
N LEU A 11 -24.96 -28.52 14.13
CA LEU A 11 -26.17 -29.05 13.51
C LEU A 11 -25.86 -29.79 12.21
N VAL A 12 -25.05 -29.18 11.33
CA VAL A 12 -24.63 -29.81 10.08
C VAL A 12 -23.77 -31.04 10.34
N ALA A 13 -22.90 -31.03 11.35
CA ALA A 13 -22.10 -32.20 11.72
C ALA A 13 -22.98 -33.38 12.17
N VAL A 14 -24.02 -33.13 12.97
CA VAL A 14 -24.99 -34.16 13.38
C VAL A 14 -25.79 -34.68 12.19
N LEU A 15 -26.26 -33.80 11.30
CA LEU A 15 -26.96 -34.20 10.07
C LEU A 15 -26.06 -35.03 9.16
N ALA A 16 -24.78 -34.67 9.02
CA ALA A 16 -23.83 -35.43 8.23
C ALA A 16 -23.60 -36.84 8.82
N LEU A 17 -23.53 -36.97 10.16
CA LEU A 17 -23.47 -38.26 10.83
C LEU A 17 -24.73 -39.11 10.59
N LEU A 18 -25.91 -38.49 10.51
CA LEU A 18 -27.16 -39.20 10.26
C LEU A 18 -27.29 -39.68 8.81
N VAL A 19 -26.96 -38.81 7.85
CA VAL A 19 -27.17 -39.06 6.41
C VAL A 19 -26.10 -39.98 5.84
N ILE A 20 -24.82 -39.70 6.11
CA ILE A 20 -23.69 -40.52 5.64
C ILE A 20 -23.43 -41.69 6.59
N GLY A 21 -23.80 -41.57 7.85
CA GLY A 21 -23.46 -42.55 8.88
C GLY A 21 -22.15 -42.20 9.59
N PRO A 22 -22.02 -42.53 10.89
CA PRO A 22 -20.85 -42.16 11.70
C PRO A 22 -19.55 -42.85 11.27
N LYS A 23 -19.64 -43.95 10.52
CA LYS A 23 -18.49 -44.74 10.07
C LYS A 23 -17.92 -44.29 8.73
N ASP A 24 -18.74 -43.70 7.86
CA ASP A 24 -18.32 -43.34 6.50
C ASP A 24 -17.85 -41.88 6.40
N LEU A 25 -18.37 -41.01 7.28
CA LEU A 25 -17.94 -39.62 7.42
C LEU A 25 -16.41 -39.45 7.63
N PRO A 26 -15.72 -40.23 8.50
CA PRO A 26 -14.25 -40.15 8.63
C PRO A 26 -13.51 -40.62 7.37
N ALA A 27 -14.06 -41.54 6.58
CA ALA A 27 -13.46 -41.94 5.30
C ALA A 27 -13.59 -40.81 4.26
N VAL A 28 -14.75 -40.16 4.19
CA VAL A 28 -15.00 -39.01 3.32
C VAL A 28 -14.09 -37.82 3.67
N PHE A 29 -13.92 -37.50 4.95
CA PHE A 29 -12.99 -36.44 5.37
C PHE A 29 -11.54 -36.75 5.02
N LYS A 30 -11.11 -38.02 5.13
CA LYS A 30 -9.76 -38.42 4.69
C LYS A 30 -9.59 -38.28 3.18
N ALA A 31 -10.61 -38.62 2.40
CA ALA A 31 -10.58 -38.48 0.95
C ALA A 31 -10.56 -37.00 0.52
N GLY A 32 -11.49 -36.19 1.04
CA GLY A 32 -11.54 -34.75 0.79
C GLY A 32 -10.31 -34.01 1.28
N GLY A 33 -9.82 -34.35 2.49
CA GLY A 33 -8.61 -33.77 3.06
C GLY A 33 -7.36 -34.05 2.23
N LYS A 34 -7.25 -35.24 1.60
CA LYS A 34 -6.15 -35.52 0.66
C LYS A 34 -6.20 -34.64 -0.59
N LEU A 35 -7.40 -34.30 -1.09
CA LEU A 35 -7.57 -33.39 -2.23
C LEU A 35 -7.15 -31.97 -1.85
N VAL A 36 -7.61 -31.47 -0.70
CA VAL A 36 -7.22 -30.16 -0.18
C VAL A 36 -5.71 -30.10 0.09
N ALA A 37 -5.11 -31.14 0.69
CA ALA A 37 -3.69 -31.20 0.96
C ALA A 37 -2.83 -31.19 -0.32
N LYS A 38 -3.30 -31.84 -1.40
CA LYS A 38 -2.65 -31.75 -2.72
C LYS A 38 -2.73 -30.32 -3.28
N GLY A 39 -3.89 -29.68 -3.18
CA GLY A 39 -4.05 -28.27 -3.57
C GLY A 39 -3.14 -27.33 -2.76
N GLN A 40 -3.03 -27.54 -1.45
CA GLN A 40 -2.19 -26.75 -0.57
C GLN A 40 -0.69 -26.94 -0.88
N ARG A 41 -0.25 -28.15 -1.23
CA ARG A 41 1.12 -28.40 -1.71
C ARG A 41 1.42 -27.69 -3.02
N LEU A 42 0.48 -27.72 -3.97
CA LEU A 42 0.60 -27.02 -5.25
C LEU A 42 0.66 -25.50 -5.06
N TYR A 43 -0.20 -24.93 -4.22
CA TYR A 43 -0.14 -23.51 -3.86
C TYR A 43 1.23 -23.15 -3.27
N ARG A 44 1.76 -23.95 -2.34
CA ARG A 44 3.06 -23.70 -1.72
C ARG A 44 4.21 -23.76 -2.72
N SER A 45 4.15 -24.67 -3.70
CA SER A 45 5.15 -24.71 -4.79
C SER A 45 5.04 -23.51 -5.72
N ILE A 46 3.83 -23.06 -6.05
CA ILE A 46 3.62 -21.85 -6.87
C ILE A 46 4.19 -20.62 -6.17
N LEU A 47 3.92 -20.44 -4.87
CA LEU A 47 4.49 -19.31 -4.12
C LEU A 47 6.01 -19.34 -4.12
N ARG A 48 6.60 -20.54 -4.05
CA ARG A 48 8.05 -20.72 -4.05
C ARG A 48 8.65 -20.44 -5.43
N SER A 49 8.01 -20.90 -6.52
CA SER A 49 8.45 -20.59 -7.88
C SER A 49 8.27 -19.11 -8.21
N MET A 50 7.19 -18.47 -7.78
CA MET A 50 6.97 -17.03 -7.98
C MET A 50 8.06 -16.20 -7.30
N HIS A 51 8.42 -16.55 -6.07
CA HIS A 51 9.51 -15.88 -5.37
C HIS A 51 10.89 -16.12 -6.01
N GLN A 52 11.12 -17.30 -6.59
CA GLN A 52 12.34 -17.57 -7.37
C GLN A 52 12.38 -16.73 -8.65
N LEU A 53 11.27 -16.66 -9.38
CA LEU A 53 11.14 -15.83 -10.58
C LEU A 53 11.33 -14.34 -10.25
N GLU A 54 10.78 -13.85 -9.14
CA GLU A 54 11.00 -12.47 -8.66
C GLU A 54 12.49 -12.20 -8.41
N GLN A 55 13.19 -13.10 -7.72
CA GLN A 55 14.63 -12.98 -7.47
C GLN A 55 15.46 -13.06 -8.76
N GLU A 56 15.09 -13.93 -9.69
CA GLU A 56 15.74 -14.06 -10.99
C GLU A 56 15.51 -12.81 -11.86
N VAL A 57 14.28 -12.33 -11.95
CA VAL A 57 13.93 -11.10 -12.68
C VAL A 57 14.65 -9.90 -12.06
N THR A 58 14.70 -9.78 -10.73
CA THR A 58 15.46 -8.73 -10.06
C THR A 58 16.94 -8.79 -10.41
N ARG A 59 17.53 -9.99 -10.42
CA ARG A 59 18.93 -10.18 -10.79
C ARG A 59 19.21 -9.84 -12.25
N THR A 60 18.29 -10.13 -13.17
CA THR A 60 18.45 -9.84 -14.60
C THR A 60 18.16 -8.37 -14.93
N ASN A 61 17.15 -7.75 -14.33
CA ASN A 61 16.79 -6.34 -14.59
C ASN A 61 17.66 -5.34 -13.81
N ASN A 62 18.23 -5.72 -12.67
CA ASN A 62 19.00 -4.81 -11.82
C ASN A 62 20.37 -5.42 -11.43
N PRO A 63 21.37 -5.39 -12.34
CA PRO A 63 22.71 -5.92 -12.06
C PRO A 63 23.49 -5.11 -11.00
N ALA A 64 22.96 -3.96 -10.55
CA ALA A 64 23.57 -3.08 -9.56
C ALA A 64 23.08 -3.31 -8.11
N GLY A 65 22.14 -4.25 -7.88
CA GLY A 65 21.72 -4.65 -6.53
C GLY A 65 20.87 -3.62 -5.79
N VAL A 66 20.15 -2.76 -6.52
CA VAL A 66 19.14 -1.88 -5.90
C VAL A 66 17.90 -2.72 -5.62
N ALA A 67 17.42 -2.73 -4.38
CA ALA A 67 16.19 -3.42 -4.00
C ALA A 67 15.01 -2.80 -4.77
N GLU A 68 14.50 -3.53 -5.78
CA GLU A 68 13.35 -3.09 -6.56
C GLU A 68 12.12 -2.95 -5.65
N PRO A 69 11.29 -1.95 -5.93
CA PRO A 69 10.19 -1.58 -5.08
C PRO A 69 9.08 -2.64 -5.08
N SER A 70 8.33 -2.71 -3.98
CA SER A 70 7.21 -3.65 -3.86
C SER A 70 6.24 -3.48 -5.03
N TRP A 71 5.56 -4.56 -5.44
CA TRP A 71 4.59 -4.57 -6.54
C TRP A 71 3.54 -3.44 -6.45
N GLU A 72 3.27 -2.93 -5.25
CA GLU A 72 2.46 -1.72 -5.03
C GLU A 72 2.99 -0.49 -5.79
N GLN A 73 4.29 -0.40 -6.07
CA GLN A 73 4.93 0.71 -6.78
C GLN A 73 4.85 0.61 -8.30
N LEU A 74 4.66 -0.60 -8.82
CA LEU A 74 4.40 -0.84 -10.25
C LEU A 74 2.94 -0.60 -10.61
N LEU A 75 2.06 -0.53 -9.60
CA LEU A 75 0.69 -0.11 -9.78
C LEU A 75 0.65 1.41 -10.07
N PRO A 76 -0.18 1.85 -11.03
CA PRO A 76 -0.46 3.28 -11.24
C PRO A 76 -0.81 3.96 -9.91
N GLU A 77 -0.44 5.22 -9.73
CA GLU A 77 -0.69 5.98 -8.48
C GLU A 77 -2.19 6.01 -8.10
N GLU A 78 -3.06 5.88 -9.11
CA GLU A 78 -4.49 5.76 -8.96
C GLU A 78 -4.89 4.46 -8.25
N VAL A 79 -4.13 3.38 -8.48
CA VAL A 79 -4.34 2.03 -7.93
C VAL A 79 -3.72 1.87 -6.53
N ARG A 80 -2.65 2.62 -6.24
CA ARG A 80 -2.00 2.62 -4.92
C ARG A 80 -2.79 3.39 -3.86
N ASN A 81 -3.49 4.45 -4.26
CA ASN A 81 -4.23 5.35 -3.36
C ASN A 81 -5.74 5.04 -3.27
N LEU A 82 -6.13 3.78 -3.47
CA LEU A 82 -7.52 3.40 -3.24
C LEU A 82 -7.79 3.16 -1.76
N PRO A 83 -8.93 3.64 -1.26
CA PRO A 83 -9.40 3.28 0.07
C PRO A 83 -9.56 1.75 0.16
N ALA A 84 -9.31 1.19 1.33
CA ALA A 84 -9.36 -0.25 1.59
C ALA A 84 -10.71 -0.91 1.22
N ASP A 85 -11.78 -0.10 1.11
CA ASP A 85 -13.13 -0.53 0.78
C ASP A 85 -13.46 -0.52 -0.72
N TYR A 86 -12.48 -0.32 -1.61
CA TYR A 86 -12.75 -0.25 -3.04
C TYR A 86 -13.06 -1.62 -3.67
N LEU A 87 -14.27 -1.75 -4.21
CA LEU A 87 -14.71 -2.86 -5.05
C LEU A 87 -14.93 -2.32 -6.47
N PRO A 88 -14.29 -2.87 -7.52
CA PRO A 88 -14.46 -2.38 -8.88
C PRO A 88 -15.95 -2.45 -9.30
N GLY A 89 -16.52 -1.30 -9.68
CA GLY A 89 -17.94 -1.17 -10.03
C GLY A 89 -18.88 -0.69 -8.90
N SER A 90 -18.36 -0.37 -7.71
CA SER A 90 -19.18 0.09 -6.57
C SER A 90 -19.38 1.60 -6.47
N MET A 91 -18.68 2.40 -7.29
CA MET A 91 -18.84 3.86 -7.30
C MET A 91 -19.89 4.29 -8.33
N THR A 92 -20.90 5.05 -7.88
CA THR A 92 -21.87 5.72 -8.75
C THR A 92 -21.22 6.89 -9.51
N ALA A 93 -21.81 7.31 -10.63
CA ALA A 93 -21.29 8.43 -11.43
C ALA A 93 -21.16 9.74 -10.63
N GLU A 94 -22.06 9.94 -9.66
CA GLU A 94 -22.06 11.10 -8.76
C GLU A 94 -20.88 11.07 -7.79
N GLN A 95 -20.58 9.91 -7.19
CA GLN A 95 -19.43 9.72 -6.29
C GLN A 95 -18.10 9.89 -7.03
N HIS A 96 -18.04 9.53 -8.31
CA HIS A 96 -16.88 9.82 -9.15
C HIS A 96 -16.68 11.32 -9.38
N ALA A 97 -17.75 12.06 -9.67
CA ALA A 97 -17.68 13.50 -9.87
C ALA A 97 -17.26 14.24 -8.58
N GLU A 98 -17.77 13.82 -7.42
CA GLU A 98 -17.39 14.39 -6.12
C GLU A 98 -15.92 14.14 -5.78
N ARG A 99 -15.42 12.92 -6.01
CA ARG A 99 -14.01 12.58 -5.82
C ARG A 99 -13.10 13.43 -6.73
N GLN A 100 -13.47 13.62 -7.99
CA GLN A 100 -12.69 14.45 -8.92
C GLN A 100 -12.62 15.91 -8.44
N ARG A 101 -13.71 16.44 -7.88
CA ARG A 101 -13.71 17.80 -7.28
C ARG A 101 -12.78 17.89 -6.08
N LEU A 102 -12.83 16.91 -5.17
CA LEU A 102 -11.94 16.89 -3.99
C LEU A 102 -10.46 16.80 -4.39
N ILE A 103 -10.14 16.00 -5.43
CA ILE A 103 -8.77 15.90 -5.96
C ILE A 103 -8.33 17.22 -6.61
N ALA A 104 -9.20 17.87 -7.39
CA ALA A 104 -8.89 19.16 -8.00
C ALA A 104 -8.64 20.26 -6.95
N GLU A 105 -9.41 20.27 -5.86
CA GLU A 105 -9.22 21.19 -4.74
C GLU A 105 -7.91 20.92 -3.99
N ALA A 106 -7.57 19.64 -3.75
CA ALA A 106 -6.32 19.25 -3.11
C ALA A 106 -5.09 19.68 -3.95
N GLN A 107 -5.17 19.54 -5.28
CA GLN A 107 -4.11 19.98 -6.20
C GLN A 107 -3.86 21.49 -6.13
N GLN A 108 -4.92 22.31 -6.05
CA GLN A 108 -4.81 23.76 -5.91
C GLN A 108 -4.17 24.18 -4.58
N LYS A 109 -4.50 23.48 -3.50
CA LYS A 109 -3.86 23.71 -2.20
C LYS A 109 -2.38 23.36 -2.27
N HIS A 110 -2.02 22.24 -2.90
CA HIS A 110 -0.63 21.81 -3.05
C HIS A 110 0.18 22.78 -3.91
N SER A 111 -0.35 23.29 -5.03
CA SER A 111 0.35 24.28 -5.87
C SER A 111 0.55 25.61 -5.15
N THR A 112 -0.44 26.03 -4.35
CA THR A 112 -0.35 27.29 -3.57
C THR A 112 0.67 27.17 -2.45
N LEU A 113 0.74 26.02 -1.77
CA LEU A 113 1.77 25.76 -0.77
C LEU A 113 3.16 25.66 -1.38
N GLN A 114 3.29 25.04 -2.56
CA GLN A 114 4.58 24.98 -3.26
C GLN A 114 5.03 26.35 -3.75
N SER A 115 4.13 27.19 -4.27
CA SER A 115 4.49 28.54 -4.71
C SER A 115 4.85 29.46 -3.54
N THR A 116 4.21 29.33 -2.38
CA THR A 116 4.59 30.09 -1.18
C THR A 116 5.93 29.63 -0.61
N LEU A 117 6.21 28.32 -0.60
CA LEU A 117 7.50 27.77 -0.19
C LEU A 117 8.64 28.16 -1.17
N ALA A 118 8.38 28.14 -2.47
CA ALA A 118 9.33 28.57 -3.50
C ALA A 118 9.62 30.07 -3.43
N THR A 119 8.58 30.90 -3.18
CA THR A 119 8.75 32.35 -3.00
C THR A 119 9.53 32.68 -1.72
N SER A 120 9.35 31.89 -0.65
CA SER A 120 10.09 32.07 0.60
C SER A 120 11.56 31.61 0.51
N GLN A 121 11.90 30.67 -0.37
CA GLN A 121 13.30 30.30 -0.65
C GLN A 121 14.01 31.29 -1.59
N ALA A 122 13.28 32.00 -2.46
CA ALA A 122 13.85 33.00 -3.36
C ALA A 122 14.16 34.35 -2.69
N ALA A 123 13.73 34.57 -1.44
CA ALA A 123 13.91 35.82 -0.70
C ALA A 123 14.93 35.72 0.45
N SER A 124 16.07 35.05 0.22
CA SER A 124 17.28 35.29 1.01
C SER A 124 18.07 36.42 0.35
N PRO A 125 18.07 37.66 0.89
CA PRO A 125 18.95 38.71 0.39
C PRO A 125 20.40 38.32 0.73
N ALA A 126 21.25 38.43 -0.28
CA ALA A 126 22.68 38.27 -0.19
C ALA A 126 23.28 39.18 0.90
N ILE A 127 23.89 38.57 1.93
CA ILE A 127 24.85 39.28 2.78
C ILE A 127 26.12 39.44 1.95
N THR A 128 26.35 40.66 1.47
CA THR A 128 27.55 41.09 0.76
C THR A 128 28.65 41.43 1.78
N PRO A 129 29.93 41.11 1.52
CA PRO A 129 31.04 41.48 2.40
C PRO A 129 31.55 42.91 2.14
N ALA A 130 32.08 43.53 3.20
CA ALA A 130 33.12 44.57 3.21
C ALA A 130 32.79 46.01 2.75
N VAL A 131 33.08 47.00 3.62
CA VAL A 131 34.16 48.01 3.47
C VAL A 131 33.98 49.22 4.43
N ALA A 132 35.14 49.69 4.96
CA ALA A 132 35.48 51.06 5.43
C ALA A 132 35.34 51.45 6.92
N ASN A 133 36.46 51.22 7.63
CA ASN A 133 37.23 52.22 8.42
C ASN A 133 36.77 53.69 8.27
N GLN A 134 36.52 54.42 9.38
CA GLN A 134 37.07 55.76 9.69
C GLN A 134 36.95 56.11 11.20
N ILE A 135 38.12 56.22 11.86
CA ILE A 135 38.61 57.33 12.70
C ILE A 135 37.64 57.96 13.74
N THR A 136 37.88 57.71 15.03
CA THR A 136 37.80 58.73 16.10
C THR A 136 38.80 58.38 17.21
N THR A 137 39.90 59.12 17.28
CA THR A 137 40.79 59.24 18.45
C THR A 137 40.54 60.63 19.06
N GLU A 138 40.82 60.78 20.36
CA GLU A 138 40.99 62.05 21.11
C GLU A 138 39.67 62.80 21.41
N GLU A 139 39.40 63.42 22.56
CA GLU A 139 40.10 63.66 23.82
C GLU A 139 39.09 64.46 24.70
N LEU A 140 39.31 64.42 26.01
CA LEU A 140 39.09 65.53 26.95
C LEU A 140 37.76 65.65 27.75
N LYS A 141 37.96 65.33 29.03
CA LYS A 141 37.34 65.86 30.28
C LYS A 141 37.24 67.42 30.29
N PRO A 142 36.77 68.14 31.33
CA PRO A 142 36.65 67.84 32.76
C PRO A 142 35.24 67.49 33.29
#